data_AF-A0A4U8TPN7-F1
#
_entry.id   AF-A0A4U8TPN7-F1
#
_cell.length_a   1.000
_cell.length_b   1.000
_cell.length_c   1.000
_cell.angle_alpha   90.00
_cell.angle_beta   90.00
_cell.angle_gamma   90.00
#
_symmetry.space_group_name_H-M   'P 1'
#
loop_
_entity.id
_entity.type
_entity.pdbx_description
1 polymer ?
#
loop_
_entity_poly.entity_id
_entity_poly.type
_entity_poly.pdbx_seq_one_letter_code
_entity_poly.pdbx_strand_id
1 'polypeptide(L)'
;MKTIELDVFERNGEFVGKKGFYNYDKNQAKINQWLRNFKQTQGDILGILMADAPDFQQSDHIAILNNARNAHLIFQNIASNNLILTALYFAVRHCIPATWLNDRDQFLYPNEEWQKDSTFQNDCLTFTLFHGQNRITSKEGINHFIPFSESQVGAKEAFESHFMSEFIKGKIKQDSIPCHSEGDKPEESQAKDSKTAKFNNTLFSKEDLGQTCFIPTKPLEFSAEAQEVFKAGLELWKYYHSQEFKDSANPYNPNASLYDIKAYFQGFSDKGKMNPPQKAQDSYYKDLLGTLNAALKDLAKRIEPKVYEYGFLRE
;
A
#
# COMPACT_ATOMS: atom_id res chain seq x y z
N MET A 1 -16.45 -9.44 24.77
CA MET A 1 -15.34 -10.21 24.15
C MET A 1 -14.41 -10.62 25.30
N LYS A 2 -14.02 -11.89 25.41
CA LYS A 2 -13.08 -12.31 26.46
C LYS A 2 -11.67 -12.16 25.91
N THR A 3 -10.85 -11.35 26.56
CA THR A 3 -9.41 -11.29 26.34
C THR A 3 -8.75 -12.13 27.40
N ILE A 4 -7.79 -12.96 27.01
CA ILE A 4 -6.89 -13.65 27.93
C ILE A 4 -5.49 -13.11 27.69
N GLU A 5 -4.78 -12.80 28.76
CA GLU A 5 -3.39 -12.39 28.71
C GLU A 5 -2.53 -13.63 28.91
N LEU A 6 -1.56 -13.82 28.02
CA LEU A 6 -0.66 -14.97 28.03
C LEU A 6 0.77 -14.50 28.27
N ASP A 7 1.48 -15.20 29.15
CA ASP A 7 2.92 -15.03 29.30
C ASP A 7 3.63 -15.67 28.10
N VAL A 8 4.56 -14.93 27.51
CA VAL A 8 5.30 -15.32 26.31
C VAL A 8 6.73 -15.65 26.71
N PHE A 9 7.20 -16.82 26.29
CA PHE A 9 8.54 -17.30 26.55
C PHE A 9 9.27 -17.61 25.24
N GLU A 10 10.55 -17.31 25.18
CA GLU A 10 11.45 -17.77 24.12
C GLU A 10 11.67 -19.28 24.21
N ARG A 11 12.24 -19.87 23.16
CA ARG A 11 12.56 -21.32 23.13
C ARG A 11 13.47 -21.77 24.27
N ASN A 12 14.33 -20.88 24.78
CA ASN A 12 15.23 -21.15 25.91
C ASN A 12 14.54 -20.99 27.30
N GLY A 13 13.24 -20.66 27.33
CA GLY A 13 12.48 -20.44 28.56
C GLY A 13 12.58 -19.03 29.14
N GLU A 14 13.24 -18.08 28.46
CA GLU A 14 13.29 -16.69 28.90
C GLU A 14 11.95 -16.00 28.70
N PHE A 15 11.49 -15.27 29.72
CA PHE A 15 10.26 -14.48 29.63
C PHE A 15 10.47 -13.26 28.73
N VAL A 16 9.62 -13.13 27.71
CA VAL A 16 9.65 -12.03 26.73
C VAL A 16 8.71 -10.91 27.12
N GLY A 17 7.57 -11.26 27.71
CA GLY A 17 6.51 -10.33 28.02
C GLY A 17 5.15 -11.00 28.01
N LYS A 18 4.11 -10.19 27.89
CA LYS A 18 2.73 -10.64 27.85
C LYS A 18 2.08 -10.29 26.54
N LYS A 19 1.17 -11.14 26.07
CA LYS A 19 0.39 -10.90 24.85
C LYS A 19 -1.10 -11.10 25.10
N GLY A 20 -1.90 -10.16 24.60
CA GLY A 20 -3.35 -10.33 24.52
C GLY A 20 -3.72 -11.37 23.46
N PHE A 21 -4.49 -12.38 23.84
CA PHE A 21 -5.12 -13.30 22.90
C PHE A 21 -6.62 -13.01 22.80
N TYR A 22 -7.04 -12.77 21.55
CA TYR A 22 -8.36 -12.30 21.21
C TYR A 22 -9.18 -13.41 20.55
N ASN A 23 -10.29 -13.79 21.17
CA ASN A 23 -11.29 -14.62 20.51
C ASN A 23 -12.14 -13.72 19.61
N TYR A 24 -11.75 -13.62 18.34
CA TYR A 24 -12.49 -12.90 17.32
C TYR A 24 -13.88 -13.50 17.13
N ASP A 25 -14.92 -12.73 17.40
CA ASP A 25 -16.30 -13.14 17.11
C ASP A 25 -16.43 -13.46 15.61
N LYS A 26 -17.18 -14.50 15.26
CA LYS A 26 -17.52 -14.83 13.87
C LYS A 26 -18.18 -13.66 13.14
N ASN A 27 -18.87 -12.78 13.89
CA ASN A 27 -19.53 -11.60 13.35
C ASN A 27 -18.60 -10.38 13.23
N GLN A 28 -17.36 -10.46 13.70
CA GLN A 28 -16.44 -9.32 13.64
C GLN A 28 -15.89 -9.16 12.22
N ALA A 29 -16.25 -8.03 11.59
CA ALA A 29 -15.78 -7.68 10.26
C ALA A 29 -14.26 -7.56 10.21
N LYS A 30 -13.68 -8.06 9.12
CA LYS A 30 -12.23 -8.08 8.86
C LYS A 30 -11.84 -7.03 7.84
N ILE A 31 -10.55 -6.70 7.76
CA ILE A 31 -10.04 -5.69 6.81
C ILE A 31 -10.38 -6.04 5.35
N ASN A 32 -10.48 -7.32 4.99
CA ASN A 32 -10.89 -7.73 3.64
C ASN A 32 -12.36 -7.42 3.34
N GLN A 33 -13.23 -7.36 4.35
CA GLN A 33 -14.61 -6.90 4.17
C GLN A 33 -14.64 -5.39 3.96
N TRP A 34 -13.81 -4.63 4.71
CA TRP A 34 -13.61 -3.20 4.47
C TRP A 34 -13.08 -2.92 3.04
N LEU A 35 -12.09 -3.70 2.58
CA LEU A 35 -11.51 -3.61 1.24
C LEU A 35 -12.55 -3.69 0.11
N ARG A 36 -13.56 -4.57 0.27
CA ARG A 36 -14.60 -4.80 -0.74
C ARG A 36 -15.52 -3.60 -0.96
N ASN A 37 -15.63 -2.70 0.02
CA ASN A 37 -16.52 -1.54 -0.07
C ASN A 37 -16.06 -0.52 -1.12
N PHE A 38 -14.80 -0.59 -1.57
CA PHE A 38 -14.21 0.32 -2.54
C PHE A 38 -13.64 -0.41 -3.77
N LYS A 39 -14.28 -1.54 -4.12
CA LYS A 39 -13.96 -2.27 -5.34
C LYS A 39 -14.33 -1.43 -6.54
N GLN A 40 -13.34 -1.13 -7.38
CA GLN A 40 -13.56 -0.39 -8.61
C GLN A 40 -13.71 -1.33 -9.81
N THR A 41 -14.71 -1.07 -10.65
CA THR A 41 -14.99 -1.80 -11.89
C THR A 41 -14.92 -0.92 -13.14
N GLN A 42 -14.77 0.40 -12.97
CA GLN A 42 -14.78 1.38 -14.06
C GLN A 42 -13.64 2.42 -13.90
N GLY A 43 -13.31 3.12 -14.99
CA GLY A 43 -12.25 4.13 -15.01
C GLY A 43 -10.87 3.58 -15.34
N ASP A 44 -9.89 4.49 -15.45
CA ASP A 44 -8.52 4.15 -15.80
C ASP A 44 -7.86 3.34 -14.68
N ILE A 45 -7.44 2.12 -15.02
CA ILE A 45 -6.81 1.19 -14.11
C ILE A 45 -5.33 1.56 -14.00
N LEU A 46 -4.91 1.98 -12.82
CA LEU A 46 -3.52 2.34 -12.51
C LEU A 46 -2.66 1.11 -12.24
N GLY A 47 -3.29 0.06 -11.70
CA GLY A 47 -2.66 -1.20 -11.30
C GLY A 47 -3.64 -2.08 -10.53
N ILE A 48 -3.14 -3.14 -9.92
CA ILE A 48 -3.94 -4.13 -9.20
C ILE A 48 -3.32 -4.40 -7.83
N LEU A 49 -4.15 -4.29 -6.78
CA LEU A 49 -3.82 -4.83 -5.46
C LEU A 49 -4.04 -6.34 -5.49
N MET A 50 -2.99 -7.10 -5.19
CA MET A 50 -3.05 -8.51 -4.83
C MET A 50 -3.12 -8.63 -3.30
N ALA A 51 -4.02 -9.46 -2.79
CA ALA A 51 -4.18 -9.70 -1.38
C ALA A 51 -4.68 -11.12 -1.07
N ASP A 52 -4.68 -11.49 0.20
CA ASP A 52 -5.17 -12.79 0.69
C ASP A 52 -5.77 -12.63 2.11
N ALA A 53 -5.90 -13.72 2.87
CA ALA A 53 -6.48 -13.74 4.21
C ALA A 53 -5.97 -12.60 5.11
N PRO A 54 -6.82 -12.07 6.01
CA PRO A 54 -6.54 -10.87 6.76
C PRO A 54 -5.66 -11.11 7.99
N ASP A 55 -4.56 -11.86 7.84
CA ASP A 55 -3.61 -12.15 8.92
C ASP A 55 -2.16 -11.95 8.50
N PHE A 56 -1.26 -12.03 9.47
CA PHE A 56 0.17 -11.85 9.23
C PHE A 56 0.77 -12.96 8.36
N GLN A 57 0.29 -14.21 8.50
CA GLN A 57 0.75 -15.37 7.72
C GLN A 57 0.68 -15.11 6.21
N GLN A 58 -0.35 -14.39 5.74
CA GLN A 58 -0.55 -14.11 4.32
C GLN A 58 -0.05 -12.72 3.87
N SER A 59 0.74 -12.01 4.67
CA SER A 59 1.22 -10.65 4.33
C SER A 59 2.13 -10.64 3.09
N ASP A 60 2.83 -11.73 2.81
CA ASP A 60 3.68 -11.88 1.61
C ASP A 60 2.87 -11.93 0.30
N HIS A 61 1.56 -12.17 0.37
CA HIS A 61 0.64 -12.10 -0.78
C HIS A 61 0.13 -10.67 -1.03
N ILE A 62 0.45 -9.70 -0.17
CA ILE A 62 0.03 -8.31 -0.36
C ILE A 62 1.02 -7.58 -1.26
N ALA A 63 0.62 -7.27 -2.50
CA ALA A 63 1.48 -6.59 -3.47
C ALA A 63 0.68 -5.67 -4.41
N ILE A 64 1.36 -4.70 -5.01
CA ILE A 64 0.83 -3.91 -6.13
C ILE A 64 1.45 -4.45 -7.43
N LEU A 65 0.62 -4.78 -8.41
CA LEU A 65 0.99 -5.42 -9.67
C LEU A 65 0.43 -4.63 -10.86
N ASN A 66 1.03 -4.80 -12.05
CA ASN A 66 0.41 -4.32 -13.29
C ASN A 66 -0.87 -5.09 -13.61
N ASN A 67 -0.81 -6.42 -13.52
CA ASN A 67 -1.86 -7.34 -13.96
C ASN A 67 -2.20 -8.38 -12.88
N ALA A 68 -3.45 -8.86 -12.88
CA ALA A 68 -3.88 -9.95 -12.02
C ALA A 68 -3.19 -11.25 -12.43
N ARG A 69 -2.93 -12.11 -11.45
CA ARG A 69 -2.35 -13.45 -11.68
C ARG A 69 -3.46 -14.49 -11.70
N ASN A 70 -3.21 -15.61 -12.36
CA ASN A 70 -4.11 -16.76 -12.28
C ASN A 70 -3.87 -17.53 -10.96
N ALA A 71 -4.51 -17.07 -9.88
CA ALA A 71 -4.42 -17.64 -8.55
C ALA A 71 -5.73 -17.42 -7.76
N HIS A 72 -5.98 -18.26 -6.75
CA HIS A 72 -7.09 -18.09 -5.81
C HIS A 72 -6.77 -17.04 -4.74
N LEU A 73 -6.51 -15.80 -5.19
CA LEU A 73 -6.20 -14.64 -4.35
C LEU A 73 -7.23 -13.53 -4.57
N ILE A 74 -7.20 -12.51 -3.71
CA ILE A 74 -7.98 -11.29 -3.90
C ILE A 74 -7.23 -10.39 -4.88
N PHE A 75 -7.92 -9.96 -5.93
CA PHE A 75 -7.42 -8.96 -6.88
C PHE A 75 -8.41 -7.80 -6.95
N GLN A 76 -7.92 -6.58 -6.78
CA GLN A 76 -8.74 -5.37 -6.84
C GLN A 76 -8.05 -4.30 -7.69
N ASN A 77 -8.77 -3.77 -8.67
CA ASN A 77 -8.28 -2.68 -9.51
C ASN A 77 -8.05 -1.43 -8.65
N ILE A 78 -6.95 -0.76 -8.96
CA ILE A 78 -6.57 0.53 -8.38
C ILE A 78 -6.91 1.60 -9.40
N ALA A 79 -7.66 2.60 -8.97
CA ALA A 79 -8.03 3.78 -9.74
C ALA A 79 -7.85 5.03 -8.87
N SER A 80 -8.04 6.20 -9.45
CA SER A 80 -7.86 7.48 -8.75
C SER A 80 -8.70 7.61 -7.48
N ASN A 81 -9.94 7.12 -7.50
CA ASN A 81 -10.89 7.26 -6.38
C ASN A 81 -10.65 6.30 -5.21
N ASN A 82 -9.91 5.20 -5.41
CA ASN A 82 -9.63 4.21 -4.36
C ASN A 82 -8.15 4.09 -3.99
N LEU A 83 -7.26 4.87 -4.64
CA LEU A 83 -5.81 4.82 -4.43
C LEU A 83 -5.41 4.98 -2.94
N ILE A 84 -5.96 5.97 -2.24
CA ILE A 84 -5.68 6.20 -0.82
C ILE A 84 -6.15 5.02 0.05
N LEU A 85 -7.32 4.45 -0.26
CA LEU A 85 -7.87 3.30 0.45
C LEU A 85 -7.01 2.05 0.23
N THR A 86 -6.54 1.85 -0.99
CA THR A 86 -5.57 0.79 -1.33
C THR A 86 -4.24 1.01 -0.60
N ALA A 87 -3.74 2.24 -0.53
CA ALA A 87 -2.50 2.56 0.17
C ALA A 87 -2.61 2.31 1.68
N LEU A 88 -3.73 2.71 2.30
CA LEU A 88 -4.05 2.39 3.69
C LEU A 88 -4.02 0.87 3.93
N TYR A 89 -4.77 0.10 3.13
CA TYR A 89 -4.78 -1.36 3.21
C TYR A 89 -3.36 -1.92 3.12
N PHE A 90 -2.59 -1.48 2.12
CA PHE A 90 -1.25 -1.98 1.87
C PHE A 90 -0.28 -1.64 3.01
N ALA A 91 -0.26 -0.39 3.48
CA ALA A 91 0.66 0.06 4.51
C ALA A 91 0.35 -0.56 5.87
N VAL A 92 -0.93 -0.64 6.25
CA VAL A 92 -1.38 -1.33 7.49
C VAL A 92 -0.91 -2.78 7.50
N ARG A 93 -0.95 -3.46 6.35
CA ARG A 93 -0.55 -4.88 6.22
C ARG A 93 0.97 -5.10 6.18
N HIS A 94 1.78 -4.06 6.02
CA HIS A 94 3.24 -4.17 5.83
C HIS A 94 4.09 -3.38 6.83
N CYS A 95 3.53 -2.37 7.52
CA CYS A 95 4.31 -1.53 8.44
C CYS A 95 4.79 -2.30 9.69
N ILE A 96 4.02 -3.31 10.11
CA ILE A 96 4.38 -4.18 11.22
C ILE A 96 4.98 -5.47 10.64
N PRO A 97 6.24 -5.82 10.98
CA PRO A 97 6.84 -7.06 10.51
C PRO A 97 6.08 -8.30 11.03
N ALA A 98 5.87 -9.28 10.16
CA ALA A 98 5.41 -10.59 10.58
C ALA A 98 6.49 -11.29 11.42
N THR A 99 6.08 -11.82 12.56
CA THR A 99 6.89 -12.57 13.51
C THR A 99 6.10 -13.79 13.95
N TRP A 100 6.78 -14.75 14.59
CA TRP A 100 6.09 -15.90 15.19
C TRP A 100 5.04 -15.48 16.24
N LEU A 101 5.19 -14.29 16.84
CA LEU A 101 4.33 -13.77 17.89
C LEU A 101 3.00 -13.22 17.35
N ASN A 102 2.98 -12.65 16.15
CA ASN A 102 1.80 -12.04 15.53
C ASN A 102 1.27 -12.81 14.32
N ASP A 103 1.87 -13.94 13.93
CA ASP A 103 1.50 -14.77 12.76
C ASP A 103 -0.02 -14.98 12.57
N ARG A 104 -0.76 -15.12 13.68
CA ARG A 104 -2.22 -15.39 13.69
C ARG A 104 -3.10 -14.20 14.03
N ASP A 105 -2.51 -13.04 14.29
CA ASP A 105 -3.28 -11.83 14.57
C ASP A 105 -4.07 -11.42 13.34
N GLN A 106 -5.33 -11.05 13.55
CA GLN A 106 -6.27 -10.79 12.47
C GLN A 106 -6.44 -9.28 12.30
N PHE A 107 -6.25 -8.80 11.08
CA PHE A 107 -6.58 -7.43 10.68
C PHE A 107 -8.10 -7.25 10.58
N LEU A 108 -8.58 -6.22 11.25
CA LEU A 108 -10.00 -5.96 11.46
C LEU A 108 -10.51 -4.84 10.58
N TYR A 109 -11.84 -4.75 10.48
CA TYR A 109 -12.50 -3.57 9.94
C TYR A 109 -12.24 -2.37 10.89
N PRO A 110 -11.72 -1.24 10.39
CA PRO A 110 -11.31 -0.11 11.23
C PRO A 110 -12.51 0.70 11.76
N ASN A 111 -12.27 1.56 12.75
CA ASN A 111 -13.20 2.64 13.07
C ASN A 111 -13.19 3.72 11.96
N GLU A 112 -13.94 4.80 12.12
CA GLU A 112 -14.05 5.86 11.11
C GLU A 112 -13.07 7.03 11.30
N GLU A 113 -12.27 7.02 12.38
CA GLU A 113 -11.44 8.17 12.76
C GLU A 113 -10.28 8.43 11.77
N TRP A 114 -9.76 7.38 11.13
CA TRP A 114 -8.73 7.51 10.08
C TRP A 114 -9.15 8.39 8.90
N GLN A 115 -10.46 8.53 8.64
CA GLN A 115 -10.97 9.33 7.53
C GLN A 115 -10.61 10.82 7.66
N LYS A 116 -10.42 11.29 8.90
CA LYS A 116 -10.07 12.68 9.21
C LYS A 116 -8.56 12.91 9.30
N ASP A 117 -7.77 11.84 9.38
CA ASP A 117 -6.31 11.90 9.49
C ASP A 117 -5.64 11.86 8.12
N SER A 118 -5.62 13.01 7.45
CA SER A 118 -4.98 13.16 6.14
C SER A 118 -3.47 12.88 6.18
N THR A 119 -2.79 13.15 7.30
CA THR A 119 -1.36 12.84 7.45
C THR A 119 -1.13 11.33 7.42
N PHE A 120 -1.92 10.55 8.18
CA PHE A 120 -1.85 9.08 8.15
C PHE A 120 -2.14 8.53 6.74
N GLN A 121 -3.17 9.06 6.07
CA GLN A 121 -3.50 8.66 4.69
C GLN A 121 -2.33 8.89 3.72
N ASN A 122 -1.69 10.06 3.80
CA ASN A 122 -0.58 10.46 2.95
C ASN A 122 0.73 9.69 3.29
N ASP A 123 0.95 9.41 4.56
CA ASP A 123 2.05 8.56 5.04
C ASP A 123 1.90 7.13 4.50
N CYS A 124 0.68 6.57 4.51
CA CYS A 124 0.39 5.27 3.90
C CYS A 124 0.64 5.27 2.39
N LEU A 125 0.22 6.32 1.66
CA LEU A 125 0.53 6.46 0.22
C LEU A 125 2.04 6.46 -0.03
N THR A 126 2.79 7.24 0.75
CA THR A 126 4.25 7.32 0.64
C THR A 126 4.89 5.96 0.88
N PHE A 127 4.46 5.26 1.94
CA PHE A 127 4.94 3.92 2.25
C PHE A 127 4.67 2.96 1.08
N THR A 128 3.45 2.94 0.53
CA THR A 128 3.09 2.09 -0.62
C THR A 128 3.95 2.38 -1.86
N LEU A 129 4.23 3.66 -2.16
CA LEU A 129 5.00 4.03 -3.37
C LEU A 129 6.42 3.47 -3.35
N PHE A 130 7.08 3.49 -2.20
CA PHE A 130 8.48 3.11 -2.07
C PHE A 130 8.70 1.71 -1.45
N HIS A 131 7.65 1.02 -1.02
CA HIS A 131 7.79 -0.32 -0.46
C HIS A 131 8.15 -1.37 -1.53
N GLY A 132 8.96 -2.35 -1.17
CA GLY A 132 9.43 -3.39 -2.08
C GLY A 132 8.35 -4.34 -2.64
N GLN A 133 7.16 -4.35 -2.05
CA GLN A 133 6.00 -5.10 -2.56
C GLN A 133 5.14 -4.29 -3.53
N ASN A 134 5.49 -3.03 -3.81
CA ASN A 134 5.09 -2.39 -5.05
C ASN A 134 5.95 -2.96 -6.18
N ARG A 135 5.37 -3.84 -6.99
CA ARG A 135 6.03 -4.58 -8.07
C ARG A 135 5.57 -4.12 -9.44
N ILE A 136 5.03 -2.90 -9.55
CA ILE A 136 4.79 -2.25 -10.83
C ILE A 136 6.09 -2.25 -11.62
N THR A 137 6.05 -2.64 -12.88
CA THR A 137 7.15 -2.55 -13.84
C THR A 137 6.65 -1.91 -15.11
N SER A 138 7.44 -1.04 -15.73
CA SER A 138 7.08 -0.45 -17.02
C SER A 138 7.16 -1.47 -18.17
N LYS A 139 7.66 -2.69 -17.92
CA LYS A 139 7.69 -3.78 -18.91
C LYS A 139 6.33 -4.39 -19.18
N GLU A 140 5.37 -4.20 -18.26
CA GLU A 140 4.01 -4.78 -18.33
C GLU A 140 2.92 -3.72 -18.55
N GLY A 141 3.28 -2.47 -18.78
CA GLY A 141 2.34 -1.38 -19.04
C GLY A 141 2.87 -0.01 -18.61
N ILE A 142 2.03 1.02 -18.76
CA ILE A 142 2.36 2.39 -18.36
C ILE A 142 2.57 2.43 -16.84
N ASN A 143 3.68 3.05 -16.43
CA ASN A 143 3.97 3.25 -15.01
C ASN A 143 3.31 4.54 -14.49
N HIS A 144 2.18 4.40 -13.80
CA HIS A 144 1.47 5.51 -13.19
C HIS A 144 2.00 5.92 -11.81
N PHE A 145 2.95 5.19 -11.23
CA PHE A 145 3.36 5.30 -9.83
C PHE A 145 4.64 6.14 -9.59
N ILE A 146 5.15 6.85 -10.61
CA ILE A 146 6.31 7.74 -10.47
C ILE A 146 5.86 9.03 -9.75
N PRO A 147 6.33 9.33 -8.52
CA PRO A 147 5.88 10.50 -7.78
C PRO A 147 6.67 11.78 -8.10
N PHE A 148 7.66 11.69 -8.99
CA PHE A 148 8.56 12.78 -9.35
C PHE A 148 8.27 13.28 -10.76
N SER A 149 8.73 14.48 -11.08
CA SER A 149 8.82 14.99 -12.46
C SER A 149 10.16 14.65 -13.11
N GLU A 150 10.21 14.68 -14.43
CA GLU A 150 11.40 14.47 -15.25
C GLU A 150 12.53 15.40 -14.83
N SER A 151 12.22 16.68 -14.56
CA SER A 151 13.20 17.68 -14.14
C SER A 151 13.82 17.39 -12.77
N GLN A 152 13.05 16.81 -11.84
CA GLN A 152 13.55 16.48 -10.50
C GLN A 152 14.54 15.33 -10.55
N VAL A 153 14.32 14.35 -11.43
CA VAL A 153 15.15 13.15 -11.53
C VAL A 153 16.23 13.26 -12.63
N GLY A 154 16.19 14.29 -13.47
CA GLY A 154 17.11 14.44 -14.60
C GLY A 154 16.83 13.42 -15.72
N ALA A 155 15.56 13.08 -15.96
CA ALA A 155 15.19 12.16 -17.03
C ALA A 155 15.55 12.75 -18.41
N LYS A 156 16.10 11.90 -19.29
CA LYS A 156 16.51 12.28 -20.66
C LYS A 156 15.35 12.30 -21.66
N GLU A 157 14.23 11.70 -21.30
CA GLU A 157 13.02 11.53 -22.12
C GLU A 157 11.79 11.75 -21.25
N ALA A 158 10.64 12.07 -21.88
CA ALA A 158 9.39 12.34 -21.19
C ALA A 158 8.77 11.07 -20.56
N PHE A 159 8.09 11.23 -19.43
CA PHE A 159 7.29 10.16 -18.85
C PHE A 159 6.00 9.94 -19.63
N GLU A 160 5.58 8.68 -19.73
CA GLU A 160 4.29 8.29 -20.33
C GLU A 160 3.11 8.65 -19.43
N SER A 161 3.34 8.81 -18.11
CA SER A 161 2.31 9.23 -17.18
C SER A 161 2.84 10.16 -16.10
N HIS A 162 2.10 11.24 -15.86
CA HIS A 162 2.31 12.16 -14.74
C HIS A 162 1.35 11.92 -13.59
N PHE A 163 0.53 10.85 -13.64
CA PHE A 163 -0.62 10.63 -12.76
C PHE A 163 -0.27 10.82 -11.28
N MET A 164 0.70 10.07 -10.73
CA MET A 164 1.00 10.13 -9.30
C MET A 164 1.54 11.50 -8.88
N SER A 165 2.41 12.11 -9.69
CA SER A 165 2.92 13.46 -9.38
C SER A 165 1.82 14.53 -9.41
N GLU A 166 0.83 14.40 -10.29
CA GLU A 166 -0.32 15.31 -10.34
C GLU A 166 -1.37 15.00 -9.27
N PHE A 167 -1.53 13.72 -8.89
CA PHE A 167 -2.32 13.29 -7.73
C PHE A 167 -1.77 13.91 -6.44
N ILE A 168 -0.46 13.80 -6.19
CA ILE A 168 0.18 14.40 -5.01
C ILE A 168 0.02 15.92 -4.98
N LYS A 169 0.01 16.59 -6.13
CA LYS A 169 -0.21 18.05 -6.23
C LYS A 169 -1.69 18.46 -6.15
N GLY A 170 -2.63 17.52 -6.07
CA GLY A 170 -4.07 17.79 -6.07
C GLY A 170 -4.61 18.31 -7.40
N LYS A 171 -4.03 17.87 -8.53
CA LYS A 171 -4.34 18.36 -9.88
C LYS A 171 -5.13 17.38 -10.74
N ILE A 172 -5.60 16.27 -10.17
CA ILE A 172 -6.43 15.30 -10.88
C ILE A 172 -7.84 15.87 -11.05
N LYS A 173 -8.29 15.94 -12.31
CA LYS A 173 -9.66 16.38 -12.63
C LYS A 173 -10.67 15.34 -12.15
N GLN A 174 -11.73 15.80 -11.48
CA GLN A 174 -12.82 14.95 -10.99
C GLN A 174 -13.91 14.68 -12.05
N ASP A 175 -13.72 15.21 -13.26
CA ASP A 175 -14.74 15.26 -14.31
C ASP A 175 -14.96 13.87 -14.94
N SER A 176 -15.69 12.98 -14.25
CA SER A 176 -16.49 11.83 -14.75
C SER A 176 -16.59 10.63 -13.81
N ILE A 177 -15.98 10.63 -12.62
CA ILE A 177 -15.93 9.44 -11.75
C ILE A 177 -16.93 9.60 -10.60
N PRO A 178 -17.99 8.76 -10.50
CA PRO A 178 -18.83 8.73 -9.32
C PRO A 178 -17.98 8.27 -8.13
N CYS A 179 -17.64 9.19 -7.22
CA CYS A 179 -17.24 8.82 -5.88
C CYS A 179 -18.47 8.15 -5.26
N HIS A 180 -18.40 6.84 -4.99
CA HIS A 180 -19.57 6.01 -4.69
C HIS A 180 -20.54 6.71 -3.73
N SER A 181 -21.73 7.06 -4.23
CA SER A 181 -22.91 7.20 -3.40
C SER A 181 -23.32 5.79 -2.99
N GLU A 182 -23.41 5.52 -1.69
CA GLU A 182 -23.96 4.27 -1.15
C GLU A 182 -25.28 3.94 -1.88
N GLY A 183 -25.34 2.82 -2.61
CA GLY A 183 -26.55 2.49 -3.37
C GLY A 183 -26.53 1.22 -4.22
N ASP A 184 -25.41 0.77 -4.75
CA ASP A 184 -25.42 -0.40 -5.65
C ASP A 184 -25.20 -1.70 -4.88
N LYS A 185 -26.31 -2.29 -4.43
CA LYS A 185 -26.37 -3.68 -3.97
C LYS A 185 -25.81 -4.63 -5.05
N PRO A 186 -25.00 -5.62 -4.70
CA PRO A 186 -24.82 -6.79 -5.56
C PRO A 186 -26.16 -7.53 -5.66
N GLU A 187 -26.59 -7.86 -6.87
CA GLU A 187 -27.74 -8.73 -7.11
C GLU A 187 -27.60 -10.06 -6.33
N GLU A 188 -28.69 -10.44 -5.68
CA GLU A 188 -28.83 -11.61 -4.81
C GLU A 188 -28.62 -12.92 -5.57
N SER A 189 -27.60 -13.69 -5.20
CA SER A 189 -27.64 -15.15 -5.34
C SER A 189 -28.11 -15.75 -4.01
N GLN A 190 -29.29 -16.36 -4.07
CA GLN A 190 -30.07 -16.98 -3.00
C GLN A 190 -29.25 -17.75 -1.95
N ALA A 191 -29.37 -17.35 -0.69
CA ALA A 191 -29.27 -18.24 0.47
C ALA A 191 -30.17 -17.73 1.59
N LYS A 192 -31.12 -18.58 1.98
CA LYS A 192 -32.12 -18.33 3.03
C LYS A 192 -31.49 -18.35 4.42
N ASP A 193 -32.10 -17.54 5.29
CA ASP A 193 -32.12 -17.63 6.75
C ASP A 193 -30.79 -17.45 7.52
N SER A 194 -30.46 -16.19 7.83
CA SER A 194 -30.07 -15.84 9.20
C SER A 194 -30.32 -14.35 9.48
N LYS A 195 -30.80 -14.06 10.69
CA LYS A 195 -31.23 -12.75 11.17
C LYS A 195 -30.11 -11.70 11.05
N THR A 196 -30.16 -10.87 10.02
CA THR A 196 -29.33 -9.68 9.87
C THR A 196 -29.84 -8.57 10.78
N ALA A 197 -28.95 -8.06 11.63
CA ALA A 197 -29.17 -6.84 12.38
C ALA A 197 -29.37 -5.67 11.40
N LYS A 198 -30.54 -5.05 11.47
CA LYS A 198 -30.86 -3.79 10.78
C LYS A 198 -30.00 -2.69 11.41
N PHE A 199 -28.96 -2.25 10.71
CA PHE A 199 -28.33 -0.97 11.00
C PHE A 199 -29.08 0.12 10.22
N ASN A 200 -29.98 0.80 10.93
CA ASN A 200 -30.58 2.05 10.45
C ASN A 200 -29.68 3.20 10.93
N ASN A 201 -28.80 3.71 10.07
CA ASN A 201 -28.18 5.01 10.33
C ASN A 201 -28.98 6.11 9.63
N THR A 202 -30.03 6.57 10.30
CA THR A 202 -30.62 7.89 10.08
C THR A 202 -30.13 8.80 11.21
N LEU A 203 -28.90 9.33 11.09
CA LEU A 203 -28.41 10.31 12.07
C LEU A 203 -27.34 11.27 11.54
N PHE A 204 -27.19 11.48 10.23
CA PHE A 204 -26.33 12.57 9.74
C PHE A 204 -26.95 13.23 8.51
N SER A 205 -27.03 14.55 8.56
CA SER A 205 -27.40 15.43 7.46
C SER A 205 -26.34 15.30 6.36
N LYS A 206 -26.74 15.40 5.09
CA LYS A 206 -25.84 15.32 3.92
C LYS A 206 -24.64 16.27 3.95
N GLU A 207 -24.69 17.33 4.77
CA GLU A 207 -23.61 18.30 4.95
C GLU A 207 -22.50 17.82 5.90
N ASP A 208 -22.75 16.79 6.71
CA ASP A 208 -21.75 16.19 7.65
C ASP A 208 -21.03 14.97 7.06
N LEU A 209 -21.44 14.48 5.87
CA LEU A 209 -20.75 13.44 5.10
C LEU A 209 -19.63 14.06 4.25
N GLY A 210 -18.67 14.67 4.95
CA GLY A 210 -17.51 15.33 4.35
C GLY A 210 -16.60 14.35 3.60
N GLN A 211 -16.82 14.26 2.29
CA GLN A 211 -15.93 13.72 1.26
C GLN A 211 -15.77 12.18 1.25
N THR A 212 -16.70 11.48 0.59
CA THR A 212 -16.55 10.07 0.18
C THR A 212 -15.51 9.85 -0.94
N CYS A 213 -14.78 10.91 -1.32
CA CYS A 213 -13.85 10.90 -2.44
C CYS A 213 -12.44 11.31 -1.99
N PHE A 214 -11.54 10.33 -1.86
CA PHE A 214 -10.15 10.54 -1.47
C PHE A 214 -9.26 11.02 -2.64
N ILE A 215 -9.86 11.69 -3.63
CA ILE A 215 -9.12 12.35 -4.71
C ILE A 215 -8.76 13.77 -4.22
N PRO A 216 -7.47 14.08 -4.06
CA PRO A 216 -7.04 15.37 -3.53
C PRO A 216 -7.37 16.51 -4.49
N THR A 217 -7.92 17.59 -3.93
CA THR A 217 -8.19 18.86 -4.63
C THR A 217 -7.15 19.94 -4.31
N LYS A 218 -6.19 19.61 -3.43
CA LYS A 218 -5.08 20.44 -2.99
C LYS A 218 -3.84 19.56 -2.85
N PRO A 219 -2.62 20.14 -2.88
CA PRO A 219 -1.40 19.37 -2.62
C PRO A 219 -1.46 18.61 -1.31
N LEU A 220 -0.98 17.37 -1.31
CA LEU A 220 -0.91 16.53 -0.12
C LEU A 220 0.15 17.04 0.84
N GLU A 221 -0.13 16.95 2.14
CA GLU A 221 0.78 17.29 3.23
C GLU A 221 1.32 16.00 3.87
N PHE A 222 2.64 15.89 3.95
CA PHE A 222 3.33 14.69 4.42
C PHE A 222 4.04 14.93 5.75
N SER A 223 4.14 13.88 6.57
CA SER A 223 4.99 13.90 7.76
C SER A 223 6.47 14.09 7.43
N ALA A 224 7.28 14.43 8.43
CA ALA A 224 8.73 14.53 8.27
C ALA A 224 9.35 13.20 7.81
N GLU A 225 8.87 12.08 8.36
CA GLU A 225 9.34 10.74 8.00
C GLU A 225 8.99 10.40 6.55
N ALA A 226 7.78 10.73 6.09
CA ALA A 226 7.39 10.55 4.69
C ALA A 226 8.21 11.46 3.75
N GLN A 227 8.53 12.69 4.15
CA GLN A 227 9.39 13.57 3.38
C GLN A 227 10.81 13.01 3.22
N GLU A 228 11.39 12.41 4.27
CA GLU A 228 12.69 11.74 4.16
C GLU A 228 12.63 10.50 3.23
N VAL A 229 11.51 9.76 3.19
CA VAL A 229 11.32 8.69 2.20
C VAL A 229 11.29 9.25 0.78
N PHE A 230 10.57 10.34 0.51
CA PHE A 230 10.57 10.99 -0.82
C PHE A 230 11.96 11.47 -1.23
N LYS A 231 12.70 12.06 -0.30
CA LYS A 231 14.07 12.53 -0.54
C LYS A 231 15.02 11.38 -0.86
N ALA A 232 14.99 10.30 -0.08
CA ALA A 232 15.79 9.11 -0.35
C ALA A 232 15.42 8.45 -1.69
N GLY A 233 14.11 8.37 -1.99
CA GLY A 233 13.61 7.89 -3.27
C GLY A 233 14.07 8.77 -4.44
N LEU A 234 14.03 10.09 -4.28
CA LEU A 234 14.45 11.03 -5.33
C LEU A 234 15.92 10.84 -5.70
N GLU A 235 16.81 10.71 -4.71
CA GLU A 235 18.24 10.49 -4.96
C GLU A 235 18.49 9.15 -5.65
N LEU A 236 17.72 8.11 -5.32
CA LEU A 236 17.79 6.83 -6.03
C LEU A 236 17.35 6.95 -7.50
N TRP A 237 16.26 7.67 -7.78
CA TRP A 237 15.81 7.90 -9.17
C TRP A 237 16.81 8.74 -9.95
N LYS A 238 17.31 9.85 -9.38
CA LYS A 238 18.37 10.67 -10.01
C LYS A 238 19.56 9.82 -10.40
N TYR A 239 20.01 8.95 -9.50
CA TYR A 239 21.15 8.09 -9.77
C TYR A 239 20.88 7.11 -10.92
N TYR A 240 19.68 6.54 -11.00
CA TYR A 240 19.29 5.72 -12.14
C TYR A 240 19.31 6.52 -13.46
N HIS A 241 18.67 7.69 -13.50
CA HIS A 241 18.60 8.50 -14.72
C HIS A 241 19.96 9.07 -15.16
N SER A 242 20.93 9.21 -14.25
CA SER A 242 22.30 9.62 -14.56
C SER A 242 23.16 8.51 -15.17
N GLN A 243 22.73 7.25 -15.14
CA GLN A 243 23.52 6.14 -15.69
C GLN A 243 23.73 6.30 -17.21
N GLU A 244 24.80 5.68 -17.72
CA GLU A 244 25.16 5.76 -19.14
C GLU A 244 24.36 4.78 -20.02
N PHE A 245 23.77 3.73 -19.45
CA PHE A 245 23.00 2.69 -20.17
C PHE A 245 23.74 2.11 -21.39
N LYS A 246 25.02 1.74 -21.20
CA LYS A 246 25.89 1.17 -22.26
C LYS A 246 25.50 -0.25 -22.70
N ASP A 247 24.75 -0.97 -21.88
CA ASP A 247 24.29 -2.32 -22.18
C ASP A 247 23.02 -2.27 -23.04
N SER A 248 23.10 -2.74 -24.28
CA SER A 248 21.96 -2.79 -25.19
C SER A 248 20.85 -3.75 -24.75
N ALA A 249 21.15 -4.72 -23.87
CA ALA A 249 20.15 -5.58 -23.26
C ALA A 249 19.35 -4.88 -22.16
N ASN A 250 19.88 -3.78 -21.60
CA ASN A 250 19.27 -2.96 -20.56
C ASN A 250 19.29 -1.48 -20.97
N PRO A 251 18.53 -1.10 -22.01
CA PRO A 251 18.50 0.27 -22.50
C PRO A 251 17.92 1.22 -21.44
N TYR A 252 18.20 2.51 -21.64
CA TYR A 252 17.58 3.56 -20.84
C TYR A 252 16.05 3.46 -20.89
N ASN A 253 15.41 3.58 -19.74
CA ASN A 253 13.96 3.58 -19.60
C ASN A 253 13.52 4.79 -18.78
N PRO A 254 12.91 5.82 -19.39
CA PRO A 254 12.44 6.99 -18.65
C PRO A 254 11.32 6.64 -17.66
N ASN A 255 10.54 5.58 -17.91
CA ASN A 255 9.39 5.20 -17.10
C ASN A 255 9.71 4.20 -15.98
N ALA A 256 10.99 4.06 -15.60
CA ALA A 256 11.43 3.07 -14.62
C ALA A 256 10.73 3.25 -13.26
N SER A 257 10.09 2.18 -12.79
CA SER A 257 9.56 2.05 -11.43
C SER A 257 10.68 1.77 -10.43
N LEU A 258 10.36 1.77 -9.12
CA LEU A 258 11.30 1.27 -8.10
C LEU A 258 11.75 -0.16 -8.40
N TYR A 259 10.82 -1.00 -8.87
CA TYR A 259 11.12 -2.39 -9.22
C TYR A 259 12.10 -2.47 -10.40
N ASP A 260 11.91 -1.65 -11.43
CA ASP A 260 12.80 -1.60 -12.61
C ASP A 260 14.18 -1.07 -12.25
N ILE A 261 14.25 -0.03 -11.41
CA ILE A 261 15.52 0.51 -10.90
C ILE A 261 16.26 -0.58 -10.11
N LYS A 262 15.56 -1.29 -9.20
CA LYS A 262 16.17 -2.40 -8.48
C LYS A 262 16.62 -3.51 -9.42
N ALA A 263 15.81 -3.86 -10.42
CA ALA A 263 16.14 -4.87 -11.40
C ALA A 263 17.42 -4.51 -12.19
N TYR A 264 17.59 -3.23 -12.55
CA TYR A 264 18.78 -2.74 -13.25
C TYR A 264 20.07 -2.98 -12.44
N PHE A 265 20.09 -2.62 -11.16
CA PHE A 265 21.29 -2.73 -10.34
C PHE A 265 21.52 -4.11 -9.70
N GLN A 266 20.44 -4.84 -9.38
CA GLN A 266 20.53 -6.14 -8.70
C GLN A 266 20.59 -7.30 -9.70
N GLY A 267 20.01 -7.13 -10.89
CA GLY A 267 19.85 -8.20 -11.86
C GLY A 267 18.92 -9.32 -11.37
N PHE A 268 18.87 -10.40 -12.15
CA PHE A 268 18.08 -11.58 -11.86
C PHE A 268 18.97 -12.81 -11.70
N SER A 269 18.49 -13.79 -10.95
CA SER A 269 19.06 -15.13 -10.90
C SER A 269 18.62 -15.96 -12.12
N ASP A 270 19.28 -17.09 -12.36
CA ASP A 270 18.95 -18.04 -13.44
C ASP A 270 17.50 -18.56 -13.37
N LYS A 271 16.86 -18.46 -12.19
CA LYS A 271 15.46 -18.83 -11.95
C LYS A 271 14.48 -17.67 -12.15
N GLY A 272 14.93 -16.53 -12.67
CA GLY A 272 14.10 -15.34 -12.91
C GLY A 272 13.72 -14.55 -11.65
N LYS A 273 14.29 -14.87 -10.48
CA LYS A 273 14.07 -14.09 -9.24
C LYS A 273 15.10 -12.97 -9.15
N MET A 274 14.66 -11.74 -8.84
CA MET A 274 15.55 -10.60 -8.57
C MET A 274 16.56 -10.97 -7.48
N ASN A 275 17.83 -10.66 -7.71
CA ASN A 275 18.86 -10.92 -6.72
C ASN A 275 18.68 -10.01 -5.50
N PRO A 276 19.10 -10.42 -4.30
CA PRO A 276 19.03 -9.54 -3.14
C PRO A 276 20.02 -8.37 -3.27
N PRO A 277 19.75 -7.21 -2.62
CA PRO A 277 20.59 -6.01 -2.72
C PRO A 277 22.09 -6.24 -2.46
N GLN A 278 22.42 -7.17 -1.57
CA GLN A 278 23.80 -7.50 -1.20
C GLN A 278 24.63 -8.04 -2.38
N LYS A 279 23.98 -8.58 -3.42
CA LYS A 279 24.65 -9.06 -4.63
C LYS A 279 24.89 -7.98 -5.69
N ALA A 280 24.30 -6.79 -5.53
CA ALA A 280 24.53 -5.68 -6.43
C ALA A 280 26.01 -5.25 -6.35
N GLN A 281 26.65 -5.06 -7.51
CA GLN A 281 28.05 -4.66 -7.58
C GLN A 281 28.23 -3.18 -7.24
N ASP A 282 27.28 -2.34 -7.66
CA ASP A 282 27.30 -0.90 -7.42
C ASP A 282 27.15 -0.58 -5.92
N SER A 283 28.21 -0.06 -5.31
CA SER A 283 28.23 0.32 -3.89
C SER A 283 27.37 1.54 -3.59
N TYR A 284 27.38 2.53 -4.48
CA TYR A 284 26.63 3.77 -4.26
C TYR A 284 25.13 3.53 -4.34
N TYR A 285 24.69 2.70 -5.29
CA TYR A 285 23.32 2.18 -5.32
C TYR A 285 22.90 1.50 -4.00
N LYS A 286 23.77 0.67 -3.43
CA LYS A 286 23.48 -0.03 -2.15
C LYS A 286 23.29 0.97 -1.01
N ASP A 287 24.09 2.04 -0.95
CA ASP A 287 23.97 3.09 0.06
C ASP A 287 22.66 3.88 -0.10
N LEU A 288 22.29 4.23 -1.34
CA LEU A 288 21.01 4.89 -1.63
C LEU A 288 19.80 4.02 -1.26
N LEU A 289 19.82 2.74 -1.64
CA LEU A 289 18.76 1.81 -1.27
C LEU A 289 18.72 1.56 0.24
N GLY A 290 19.88 1.50 0.90
CA GLY A 290 19.98 1.41 2.36
C GLY A 290 19.33 2.60 3.05
N THR A 291 19.60 3.80 2.56
CA THR A 291 18.99 5.06 3.03
C THR A 291 17.47 5.04 2.86
N LEU A 292 16.98 4.63 1.68
CA LEU A 292 15.54 4.49 1.42
C LEU A 292 14.88 3.49 2.38
N ASN A 293 15.49 2.32 2.60
CA ASN A 293 14.96 1.31 3.50
C ASN A 293 14.96 1.77 4.97
N ALA A 294 15.96 2.54 5.39
CA ALA A 294 16.00 3.13 6.72
C ALA A 294 14.85 4.13 6.92
N ALA A 295 14.66 5.04 5.96
CA ALA A 295 13.56 6.00 5.98
C ALA A 295 12.18 5.31 5.98
N LEU A 296 12.01 4.24 5.19
CA LEU A 296 10.79 3.42 5.19
C LEU A 296 10.52 2.76 6.54
N LYS A 297 11.57 2.30 7.23
CA LYS A 297 11.44 1.72 8.56
C LYS A 297 10.99 2.75 9.60
N ASP A 298 11.48 3.98 9.49
CA ASP A 298 11.06 5.06 10.40
C ASP A 298 9.64 5.53 10.10
N LEU A 299 9.25 5.61 8.81
CA LEU A 299 7.86 5.85 8.41
C LEU A 299 6.93 4.71 8.90
N ALA A 300 7.37 3.46 8.85
CA ALA A 300 6.59 2.33 9.36
C ALA A 300 6.29 2.46 10.87
N LYS A 301 7.30 2.82 11.68
CA LYS A 301 7.11 3.06 13.13
C LYS A 301 6.14 4.19 13.42
N ARG A 302 6.04 5.18 12.52
CA ARG A 302 5.07 6.27 12.63
C ARG A 302 3.64 5.79 12.31
N ILE A 303 3.49 4.94 11.30
CA ILE A 303 2.20 4.37 10.88
C ILE A 303 1.68 3.36 11.91
N GLU A 304 2.55 2.57 12.52
CA GLU A 304 2.19 1.45 13.41
C GLU A 304 1.22 1.82 14.56
N PRO A 305 1.45 2.87 15.37
CA PRO A 305 0.49 3.25 16.42
C PRO A 305 -0.91 3.54 15.89
N LYS A 306 -1.02 4.11 14.68
CA LYS A 306 -2.30 4.40 14.02
C LYS A 306 -3.05 3.14 13.59
N VAL A 307 -2.35 2.03 13.35
CA VAL A 307 -2.96 0.73 13.07
C VAL A 307 -3.81 0.28 14.26
N TYR A 308 -3.30 0.45 15.47
CA TYR A 308 -4.00 0.10 16.70
C TYR A 308 -5.06 1.14 17.06
N GLU A 309 -4.73 2.44 16.97
CA GLU A 309 -5.65 3.56 17.23
C GLU A 309 -6.93 3.45 16.38
N TYR A 310 -6.79 3.19 15.08
CA TYR A 310 -7.91 3.06 14.17
C TYR A 310 -8.54 1.66 14.15
N GLY A 311 -8.07 0.76 15.01
CA GLY A 311 -8.68 -0.56 15.23
C GLY A 311 -8.45 -1.56 14.10
N PHE A 312 -7.46 -1.34 13.23
CA PHE A 312 -7.04 -2.33 12.24
C PHE A 312 -6.42 -3.56 12.90
N LEU A 313 -5.78 -3.41 14.07
CA LEU A 313 -5.32 -4.49 14.93
C LEU A 313 -5.72 -4.25 16.39
N ARG A 314 -5.60 -5.29 17.21
CA ARG A 314 -5.73 -5.21 18.67
C ARG A 314 -4.34 -5.33 19.28
N GLU A 315 -4.09 -4.58 20.36
CA GLU A 315 -2.84 -4.62 21.13
C GLU A 315 -2.67 -5.89 21.97
#